data_AF-A0A9W9WJY8-F1
#
_entry.id   AF-A0A9W9WJY8-F1
#
_cell.length_a   1.000
_cell.length_b   1.000
_cell.length_c   1.000
_cell.angle_alpha   90.00
_cell.angle_beta   90.00
_cell.angle_gamma   90.00
#
_symmetry.space_group_name_H-M   'P 1'
#
loop_
_entity.id
_entity.type
_entity.pdbx_description
1 polymer ?
#
loop_
_entity_poly.entity_id
_entity_poly.type
_entity_poly.pdbx_seq_one_letter_code
_entity_poly.pdbx_strand_id
1 'polypeptide(L)'
;MRTNLISMRVRTRYMCSLALLVSFVNVGYGHGCTGYWCDTCLPAKVHDAPGVGFDLTPSYGTAVVHYYNGTVVEIAKVLGSPEYLELMARLATTSKPSPDSTLGFISELQPRLLEYLLPDVSSPWRDWWRWLNKKLGRPVKADDVEIISDLLHELKISTEKTISQPLDRIAITDPGFQSLNTATINAALRMLDLRTWVGDSGYYTRRLVEGDAVYAASGYGLCPEYQDLFHCMDEFAETPDRTVLLVSYNRNLLYASIAEGLTSEALSRLTSVEAQLVDYELGLDLLLEKDEAALWDRLHSQLQILPREFENPITHLLLAGESATHPRFLAIFRDSMSELLPGPVNIELAMDPTFAAARGAALYARRRQEVQSDCVEGSECEEMRMHERLYTSAQEDMRSTREYLR
;
A
#
# COMPACT_ATOMS: atom_id res chain seq x y z
N MET A 1 -13.15 -35.04 -31.18
CA MET A 1 -13.95 -35.45 -30.00
C MET A 1 -14.41 -34.19 -29.31
N ARG A 2 -15.72 -33.92 -29.36
CA ARG A 2 -16.36 -32.74 -28.76
C ARG A 2 -16.86 -33.13 -27.39
N THR A 3 -16.37 -32.47 -26.34
CA THR A 3 -16.91 -32.57 -24.99
C THR A 3 -17.63 -31.27 -24.69
N ASN A 4 -18.96 -31.36 -24.65
CA ASN A 4 -19.85 -30.36 -24.09
C ASN A 4 -19.65 -30.30 -22.57
N LEU A 5 -19.50 -29.10 -22.02
CA LEU A 5 -19.80 -28.85 -20.61
C LEU A 5 -20.94 -27.82 -20.55
N ILE A 6 -22.14 -28.34 -20.32
CA ILE A 6 -23.32 -27.58 -19.94
C ILE A 6 -23.23 -27.44 -18.42
N SER A 7 -22.95 -26.24 -17.92
CA SER A 7 -23.15 -25.90 -16.51
C SER A 7 -24.34 -24.95 -16.42
N MET A 8 -25.47 -25.49 -15.94
CA MET A 8 -26.67 -24.72 -15.62
C MET A 8 -26.42 -23.91 -14.34
N ARG A 9 -26.20 -22.59 -14.48
CA ARG A 9 -26.33 -21.66 -13.35
C ARG A 9 -27.82 -21.48 -13.03
N VAL A 10 -28.28 -22.13 -11.97
CA VAL A 10 -29.58 -21.90 -11.35
C VAL A 10 -29.58 -20.48 -10.78
N ARG A 11 -30.49 -19.63 -11.27
CA ARG A 11 -30.75 -18.29 -10.74
C ARG A 11 -31.38 -18.40 -9.34
N THR A 12 -30.60 -18.13 -8.31
CA THR A 12 -31.09 -17.89 -6.94
C THR A 12 -31.63 -16.46 -6.84
N ARG A 13 -32.79 -16.19 -7.44
CA ARG A 13 -33.63 -15.04 -7.07
C ARG A 13 -34.60 -15.54 -6.02
N TYR A 14 -34.40 -15.25 -4.73
CA TYR A 14 -35.42 -15.20 -3.67
C TYR A 14 -34.71 -15.09 -2.30
N MET A 15 -34.13 -13.94 -1.98
CA MET A 15 -33.73 -13.57 -0.60
C MET A 15 -33.51 -12.05 -0.50
N CYS A 16 -34.50 -11.25 -0.95
CA CYS A 16 -34.53 -9.80 -0.72
C CYS A 16 -35.87 -9.29 -0.19
N SER A 17 -36.83 -10.17 0.11
CA SER A 17 -38.20 -9.72 0.42
C SER A 17 -38.59 -9.75 1.90
N LEU A 18 -37.68 -10.00 2.84
CA LEU A 18 -38.02 -9.94 4.28
C LEU A 18 -37.22 -8.95 5.13
N ALA A 19 -36.08 -8.43 4.66
CA ALA A 19 -35.34 -7.38 5.36
C ALA A 19 -35.82 -5.95 5.01
N LEU A 20 -36.57 -5.79 3.91
CA LEU A 20 -37.09 -4.50 3.47
C LEU A 20 -38.38 -4.06 4.18
N LEU A 21 -39.00 -4.89 5.02
CA LEU A 21 -40.28 -4.54 5.68
C LEU A 21 -40.15 -3.98 7.10
N VAL A 22 -38.95 -3.94 7.68
CA VAL A 22 -38.71 -3.28 8.99
C VAL A 22 -38.11 -1.87 8.83
N SER A 23 -37.71 -1.48 7.62
CA SER A 23 -37.07 -0.17 7.39
C SER A 23 -38.00 0.95 6.92
N PHE A 24 -39.29 0.70 6.66
CA PHE A 24 -40.21 1.74 6.16
C PHE A 24 -40.92 2.57 7.23
N VAL A 25 -40.58 2.39 8.52
CA VAL A 25 -41.05 3.26 9.61
C VAL A 25 -39.87 3.71 10.48
N ASN A 26 -38.82 4.23 9.83
CA ASN A 26 -37.97 5.24 10.44
C ASN A 26 -37.99 6.48 9.55
N VAL A 27 -39.10 7.20 9.70
CA VAL A 27 -39.29 8.56 9.22
C VAL A 27 -38.23 9.45 9.86
N GLY A 28 -37.31 9.96 9.05
CA GLY A 28 -36.86 11.35 9.17
C GLY A 28 -35.99 11.76 10.37
N TYR A 29 -35.20 10.86 10.95
CA TYR A 29 -33.94 11.31 11.55
C TYR A 29 -32.83 11.04 10.55
N GLY A 30 -32.63 12.00 9.65
CA GLY A 30 -31.31 12.21 9.08
C GLY A 30 -30.37 12.52 10.25
N HIS A 31 -29.86 11.49 10.90
CA HIS A 31 -28.53 11.55 11.46
C HIS A 31 -27.63 11.72 10.24
N GLY A 32 -27.54 12.95 9.74
CA GLY A 32 -26.32 13.37 9.09
C GLY A 32 -25.21 12.91 10.02
N CYS A 33 -24.25 12.19 9.48
CA CYS A 33 -23.00 11.93 10.16
C CYS A 33 -22.41 13.31 10.45
N THR A 34 -22.86 13.97 11.52
CA THR A 34 -22.32 15.24 11.95
C THR A 34 -20.91 14.87 12.33
N GLY A 35 -19.96 15.21 11.46
CA GLY A 35 -18.55 14.93 11.69
C GLY A 35 -18.24 15.34 13.12
N TYR A 36 -17.68 14.41 13.88
CA TYR A 36 -17.26 14.75 15.23
C TYR A 36 -16.14 15.78 15.08
N TRP A 37 -16.32 16.95 15.70
CA TRP A 37 -15.26 17.93 15.81
C TRP A 37 -14.16 17.37 16.70
N CYS A 38 -12.90 17.62 16.35
CA CYS A 38 -11.80 17.20 17.20
C CYS A 38 -11.78 18.02 18.50
N ASP A 39 -11.67 17.34 19.64
CA ASP A 39 -11.51 18.01 20.95
C ASP A 39 -10.14 18.70 21.10
N THR A 40 -9.16 18.28 20.31
CA THR A 40 -7.79 18.79 20.32
C THR A 40 -7.30 19.02 18.91
N CYS A 41 -6.37 19.96 18.72
CA CYS A 41 -5.70 20.18 17.44
C CYS A 41 -4.41 19.36 17.32
N LEU A 42 -4.06 18.95 16.10
CA LEU A 42 -2.77 18.39 15.78
C LEU A 42 -1.67 19.45 16.00
N PRO A 43 -0.62 19.12 16.78
CA PRO A 43 0.49 20.04 16.97
C PRO A 43 1.17 20.37 15.64
N ALA A 44 1.69 21.60 15.51
CA ALA A 44 2.43 22.05 14.33
C ALA A 44 3.61 21.12 14.01
N LYS A 45 4.26 20.56 15.04
CA LYS A 45 5.35 19.59 14.84
C LYS A 45 4.89 18.32 14.10
N VAL A 46 3.69 17.81 14.37
CA VAL A 46 3.16 16.62 13.68
C VAL A 46 2.67 17.02 12.29
N HIS A 47 1.95 18.14 12.22
CA HIS A 47 1.41 18.70 10.99
C HIS A 47 2.51 19.07 9.99
N ASP A 48 3.67 19.53 10.42
CA ASP A 48 4.74 19.97 9.52
C ASP A 48 5.83 18.88 9.33
N ALA A 49 5.79 17.79 10.11
CA ALA A 49 6.74 16.69 9.99
C ALA A 49 6.59 15.98 8.64
N PRO A 50 7.65 15.62 7.92
CA PRO A 50 7.54 14.99 6.61
C PRO A 50 6.77 13.66 6.63
N GLY A 51 6.01 13.40 5.58
CA GLY A 51 5.37 12.11 5.33
C GLY A 51 6.40 11.14 4.75
N VAL A 52 6.49 9.93 5.30
CA VAL A 52 7.48 8.94 4.88
C VAL A 52 6.76 7.70 4.38
N GLY A 53 7.04 7.33 3.14
CA GLY A 53 6.48 6.17 2.47
C GLY A 53 7.56 5.16 2.14
N PHE A 54 7.38 3.92 2.61
CA PHE A 54 8.17 2.78 2.18
C PHE A 54 7.34 1.90 1.26
N ASP A 55 8.03 1.20 0.37
CA ASP A 55 7.43 0.21 -0.50
C ASP A 55 8.22 -1.09 -0.45
N LEU A 56 7.51 -2.20 -0.27
CA LEU A 56 8.04 -3.55 -0.35
C LEU A 56 7.61 -4.16 -1.68
N THR A 57 8.53 -4.26 -2.63
CA THR A 57 8.31 -5.04 -3.85
C THR A 57 8.79 -6.48 -3.64
N PRO A 58 8.49 -7.42 -4.56
CA PRO A 58 9.02 -8.78 -4.43
C PRO A 58 10.56 -8.87 -4.57
N SER A 59 11.23 -7.80 -5.03
CA SER A 59 12.68 -7.81 -5.34
C SER A 59 13.52 -6.82 -4.55
N TYR A 60 12.93 -5.73 -4.09
CA TYR A 60 13.63 -4.63 -3.41
C TYR A 60 12.64 -3.83 -2.55
N GLY A 61 13.17 -2.94 -1.72
CA GLY A 61 12.40 -1.92 -1.05
C GLY A 61 12.76 -0.51 -1.54
N THR A 62 11.81 0.42 -1.52
CA THR A 62 12.09 1.85 -1.75
C THR A 62 11.59 2.74 -0.63
N ALA A 63 12.19 3.91 -0.49
CA ALA A 63 11.81 4.92 0.48
C ALA A 63 11.70 6.30 -0.19
N VAL A 64 10.62 7.00 0.15
CA VAL A 64 10.32 8.36 -0.33
C VAL A 64 9.87 9.23 0.83
N VAL A 65 10.23 10.50 0.77
CA VAL A 65 9.81 11.55 1.71
C VAL A 65 8.97 12.58 0.98
N HIS A 66 7.81 12.92 1.55
CA HIS A 66 6.94 14.00 1.11
C HIS A 66 6.91 15.10 2.17
N TYR A 67 7.57 16.21 1.88
CA TYR A 67 7.64 17.37 2.77
C TYR A 67 6.33 18.15 2.78
N TYR A 68 6.09 18.90 3.86
CA TYR A 68 4.91 19.75 4.03
C TYR A 68 4.80 20.83 2.93
N ASN A 69 5.93 21.30 2.39
CA ASN A 69 5.96 22.27 1.28
C ASN A 69 5.59 21.67 -0.09
N GLY A 70 5.16 20.40 -0.16
CA GLY A 70 4.85 19.71 -1.41
C GLY A 70 6.04 19.07 -2.13
N THR A 71 7.27 19.25 -1.63
CA THR A 71 8.45 18.64 -2.23
C THR A 71 8.46 17.14 -1.95
N VAL A 72 8.72 16.34 -2.99
CA VAL A 72 8.85 14.89 -2.88
C VAL A 72 10.29 14.49 -3.21
N VAL A 73 10.92 13.72 -2.34
CA VAL A 73 12.32 13.28 -2.48
C VAL A 73 12.39 11.77 -2.41
N GLU A 74 12.92 11.16 -3.46
CA GLU A 74 13.27 9.75 -3.52
C GLU A 74 14.57 9.52 -2.77
N ILE A 75 14.56 8.65 -1.76
CA ILE A 75 15.65 8.55 -0.80
C ILE A 75 16.57 7.39 -1.12
N ALA A 76 16.00 6.19 -1.18
CA ALA A 76 16.77 4.98 -1.26
C ALA A 76 15.99 3.87 -1.95
N LYS A 77 16.73 3.06 -2.68
CA LYS A 77 16.32 1.74 -3.15
C LYS A 77 17.29 0.72 -2.57
N VAL A 78 16.76 -0.23 -1.82
CA VAL A 78 17.53 -1.29 -1.18
C VAL A 78 17.15 -2.61 -1.81
N LEU A 79 18.13 -3.30 -2.41
CA LEU A 79 17.90 -4.62 -2.99
C LEU A 79 17.55 -5.63 -1.90
N GLY A 80 16.61 -6.53 -2.19
CA GLY A 80 16.29 -7.63 -1.30
C GLY A 80 17.49 -8.57 -1.14
N SER A 81 17.73 -9.02 0.09
CA SER A 81 18.69 -10.10 0.34
C SER A 81 18.21 -11.40 -0.32
N PRO A 82 19.09 -12.40 -0.53
CA PRO A 82 18.67 -13.71 -1.04
C PRO A 82 17.51 -14.33 -0.23
N GLU A 83 17.53 -14.17 1.10
CA GLU A 83 16.47 -14.64 1.99
C GLU A 83 15.16 -13.89 1.77
N TYR A 84 15.22 -12.57 1.53
CA TYR A 84 14.05 -11.76 1.19
C TYR A 84 13.45 -12.17 -0.16
N LEU A 85 14.30 -12.38 -1.17
CA LEU A 85 13.86 -12.83 -2.49
C LEU A 85 13.19 -14.22 -2.43
N GLU A 86 13.79 -15.15 -1.68
CA GLU A 86 13.21 -16.48 -1.46
C GLU A 86 11.87 -16.38 -0.71
N LEU A 87 11.79 -15.52 0.32
CA LEU A 87 10.57 -15.26 1.06
C LEU A 87 9.46 -14.74 0.14
N MET A 88 9.74 -13.71 -0.66
CA MET A 88 8.75 -13.12 -1.57
C MET A 88 8.30 -14.08 -2.66
N ALA A 89 9.20 -14.91 -3.20
CA ALA A 89 8.85 -15.99 -4.14
C ALA A 89 7.93 -17.05 -3.50
N ARG A 90 8.24 -17.46 -2.27
CA ARG A 90 7.39 -18.38 -1.52
C ARG A 90 6.02 -17.77 -1.21
N LEU A 91 5.98 -16.49 -0.83
CA LEU A 91 4.73 -15.80 -0.53
C LEU A 91 3.85 -15.65 -1.78
N ALA A 92 4.43 -15.27 -2.93
CA ALA A 92 3.72 -15.13 -4.21
C ALA A 92 3.04 -16.44 -4.67
N THR A 93 3.65 -17.58 -4.38
CA THR A 93 3.16 -18.90 -4.84
C THR A 93 2.24 -19.60 -3.84
N THR A 94 2.23 -19.15 -2.58
CA THR A 94 1.39 -19.75 -1.53
C THR A 94 0.00 -19.12 -1.58
N SER A 95 -0.94 -19.76 -2.28
CA SER A 95 -2.36 -19.43 -2.10
C SER A 95 -2.84 -20.01 -0.77
N LYS A 96 -3.17 -19.14 0.20
CA LYS A 96 -4.00 -19.60 1.32
C LYS A 96 -5.44 -19.65 0.78
N PRO A 97 -6.14 -20.79 0.87
CA PRO A 97 -7.57 -20.78 0.58
C PRO A 97 -8.23 -19.78 1.53
N SER A 98 -8.79 -18.71 0.97
CA SER A 98 -9.60 -17.77 1.74
C SER A 98 -10.75 -18.57 2.36
N PRO A 99 -10.86 -18.66 3.70
CA PRO A 99 -12.07 -19.21 4.29
C PRO A 99 -13.26 -18.35 3.83
N ASP A 100 -14.32 -19.01 3.35
CA ASP A 100 -15.52 -18.38 2.78
C ASP A 100 -15.94 -17.11 3.53
N SER A 101 -16.14 -16.03 2.77
CA SER A 101 -16.38 -14.65 3.20
C SER A 101 -17.63 -14.41 4.04
N THR A 102 -18.46 -15.43 4.30
CA THR A 102 -19.68 -15.32 5.11
C THR A 102 -19.42 -15.23 6.62
N LEU A 103 -18.20 -15.49 7.10
CA LEU A 103 -17.81 -15.34 8.52
C LEU A 103 -16.82 -14.19 8.80
N GLY A 104 -16.43 -13.41 7.77
CA GLY A 104 -15.41 -12.37 7.88
C GLY A 104 -15.71 -11.31 8.94
N PHE A 105 -16.98 -10.96 9.14
CA PHE A 105 -17.38 -9.95 10.12
C PHE A 105 -17.16 -10.40 11.59
N ILE A 106 -17.28 -11.70 11.89
CA ILE A 106 -17.08 -12.23 13.24
C ILE A 106 -15.59 -12.54 13.48
N SER A 107 -14.83 -12.96 12.45
CA SER A 107 -13.38 -13.14 12.57
C SER A 107 -12.59 -11.84 12.59
N GLU A 108 -13.17 -10.70 12.16
CA GLU A 108 -12.55 -9.37 12.20
C GLU A 108 -12.58 -8.68 13.58
N LEU A 109 -13.47 -9.10 14.49
CA LEU A 109 -13.50 -8.60 15.87
C LEU A 109 -12.48 -9.30 16.77
N GLN A 110 -12.02 -10.48 16.37
CA GLN A 110 -11.09 -11.32 17.12
C GLN A 110 -9.59 -10.93 17.04
N PRO A 111 -9.04 -10.30 15.98
CA PRO A 111 -7.61 -10.01 15.89
C PRO A 111 -7.20 -8.89 16.85
N ARG A 112 -8.06 -7.88 17.10
CA ARG A 112 -7.74 -6.83 18.08
C ARG A 112 -7.53 -7.39 19.48
N LEU A 113 -8.37 -8.32 19.92
CA LEU A 113 -8.20 -8.96 21.24
C LEU A 113 -7.01 -9.93 21.27
N LEU A 114 -6.74 -10.67 20.18
CA LEU A 114 -5.60 -11.59 20.14
C LEU A 114 -4.26 -10.87 19.97
N GLU A 115 -4.23 -9.73 19.29
CA GLU A 115 -3.04 -8.89 19.09
C GLU A 115 -2.57 -8.23 20.41
N TYR A 116 -3.49 -7.97 21.34
CA TYR A 116 -3.15 -7.58 22.72
C TYR A 116 -2.77 -8.76 23.63
N LEU A 117 -3.14 -9.99 23.28
CA LEU A 117 -2.94 -11.19 24.12
C LEU A 117 -1.75 -12.05 23.71
N LEU A 118 -1.23 -11.90 22.48
CA LEU A 118 0.00 -12.54 22.08
C LEU A 118 1.20 -11.79 22.68
N PRO A 119 2.13 -12.47 23.35
CA PRO A 119 3.27 -11.83 23.98
C PRO A 119 4.06 -11.06 22.92
N ASP A 120 4.45 -9.85 23.32
CA ASP A 120 5.22 -8.87 22.58
C ASP A 120 6.28 -9.54 21.67
N VAL A 121 6.33 -9.10 20.41
CA VAL A 121 7.22 -9.63 19.36
C VAL A 121 8.70 -9.48 19.74
N SER A 122 8.99 -8.64 20.74
CA SER A 122 10.29 -8.47 21.41
C SER A 122 10.56 -9.46 22.56
N SER A 123 9.80 -10.54 22.69
CA SER A 123 9.95 -11.39 23.88
C SER A 123 11.38 -11.98 23.99
N PRO A 124 12.00 -11.93 25.19
CA PRO A 124 13.25 -12.64 25.50
C PRO A 124 13.23 -14.12 25.10
N TRP A 125 12.02 -14.68 24.91
CA TRP A 125 11.78 -16.03 24.41
C TRP A 125 12.25 -16.25 22.96
N ARG A 126 12.12 -15.25 22.06
CA ARG A 126 12.60 -15.36 20.67
C ARG A 126 14.12 -15.40 20.59
N ASP A 127 14.79 -14.50 21.31
CA ASP A 127 16.26 -14.49 21.40
C ASP A 127 16.78 -15.73 22.10
N TRP A 128 16.08 -16.21 23.13
CA TRP A 128 16.35 -17.49 23.76
C TRP A 128 16.19 -18.66 22.78
N TRP A 129 15.14 -18.68 21.95
CA TRP A 129 14.94 -19.70 20.91
C TRP A 129 16.01 -19.66 19.82
N ARG A 130 16.43 -18.47 19.37
CA ARG A 130 17.56 -18.30 18.44
C ARG A 130 18.85 -18.80 19.05
N TRP A 131 19.16 -18.40 20.28
CA TRP A 131 20.33 -18.87 21.02
C TRP A 131 20.32 -20.40 21.18
N LEU A 132 19.17 -20.99 21.50
CA LEU A 132 19.00 -22.43 21.65
C LEU A 132 19.23 -23.16 20.32
N ASN A 133 18.64 -22.70 19.22
CA ASN A 133 18.82 -23.32 17.90
C ASN A 133 20.26 -23.20 17.41
N LYS A 134 20.91 -22.05 17.63
CA LYS A 134 22.34 -21.84 17.36
C LYS A 134 23.22 -22.78 18.19
N LYS A 135 22.89 -22.99 19.46
CA LYS A 135 23.58 -23.95 20.34
C LYS A 135 23.36 -25.41 19.93
N LEU A 136 22.21 -25.73 19.35
CA LEU A 136 21.86 -27.06 18.85
C LEU A 136 22.38 -27.33 17.42
N GLY A 137 23.12 -26.39 16.80
CA GLY A 137 23.63 -26.53 15.44
C GLY A 137 22.54 -26.66 14.37
N ARG A 138 21.30 -26.26 14.70
CA ARG A 138 20.19 -26.26 13.75
C ARG A 138 20.27 -25.01 12.89
N PRO A 139 20.08 -25.10 11.56
CA PRO A 139 19.94 -23.91 10.73
C PRO A 139 18.74 -23.12 11.25
N VAL A 140 19.01 -21.93 11.79
CA VAL A 140 17.95 -20.98 12.13
C VAL A 140 17.45 -20.46 10.80
N LYS A 141 16.35 -21.00 10.29
CA LYS A 141 15.62 -20.31 9.23
C LYS A 141 15.18 -18.99 9.84
N ALA A 142 15.60 -17.88 9.24
CA ALA A 142 15.14 -16.57 9.65
C ALA A 142 13.61 -16.56 9.54
N ASP A 143 12.97 -16.01 10.55
CA ASP A 143 11.52 -15.83 10.55
C ASP A 143 11.14 -14.74 9.53
N ASP A 144 9.97 -14.84 8.92
CA ASP A 144 9.49 -13.90 7.89
C ASP A 144 9.55 -12.45 8.39
N VAL A 145 9.26 -12.24 9.68
CA VAL A 145 9.34 -10.93 10.35
C VAL A 145 10.78 -10.39 10.37
N GLU A 146 11.77 -11.24 10.63
CA GLU A 146 13.19 -10.85 10.72
C GLU A 146 13.71 -10.46 9.34
N ILE A 147 13.42 -11.28 8.32
CA ILE A 147 13.82 -11.03 6.93
C ILE A 147 13.23 -9.69 6.43
N ILE A 148 11.96 -9.42 6.70
CA ILE A 148 11.33 -8.14 6.33
C ILE A 148 11.92 -6.99 7.16
N SER A 149 12.20 -7.20 8.45
CA SER A 149 12.78 -6.15 9.30
C SER A 149 14.19 -5.74 8.86
N ASP A 150 14.99 -6.67 8.33
CA ASP A 150 16.34 -6.36 7.84
C ASP A 150 16.29 -5.38 6.65
N LEU A 151 15.40 -5.61 5.68
CA LEU A 151 15.20 -4.69 4.56
C LEU A 151 14.67 -3.32 5.04
N LEU A 152 13.70 -3.33 5.95
CA LEU A 152 13.12 -2.10 6.51
C LEU A 152 14.13 -1.30 7.33
N HIS A 153 15.08 -1.96 7.99
CA HIS A 153 16.13 -1.30 8.75
C HIS A 153 17.06 -0.49 7.84
N GLU A 154 17.45 -1.03 6.69
CA GLU A 154 18.27 -0.32 5.69
C GLU A 154 17.53 0.90 5.11
N LEU A 155 16.22 0.76 4.84
CA LEU A 155 15.37 1.88 4.42
C LEU A 155 15.26 2.95 5.52
N LYS A 156 15.08 2.53 6.78
CA LYS A 156 15.04 3.41 7.96
C LYS A 156 16.33 4.20 8.09
N ILE A 157 17.49 3.54 8.11
CA ILE A 157 18.80 4.20 8.23
C ILE A 157 19.00 5.22 7.11
N SER A 158 18.72 4.82 5.86
CA SER A 158 18.90 5.69 4.69
C SER A 158 18.00 6.92 4.78
N THR A 159 16.78 6.74 5.27
CA THR A 159 15.80 7.81 5.44
C THR A 159 16.18 8.75 6.57
N GLU A 160 16.43 8.24 7.78
CA GLU A 160 16.85 9.03 8.95
C GLU A 160 18.10 9.86 8.67
N LYS A 161 19.06 9.29 7.94
CA LYS A 161 20.26 10.00 7.49
C LYS A 161 19.90 11.18 6.58
N THR A 162 18.93 11.00 5.68
CA THR A 162 18.56 12.03 4.70
C THR A 162 17.74 13.15 5.35
N ILE A 163 16.79 12.82 6.22
CA ILE A 163 15.96 13.81 6.92
C ILE A 163 16.63 14.38 8.19
N SER A 164 17.78 13.84 8.60
CA SER A 164 18.53 14.24 9.79
C SER A 164 17.71 14.21 11.09
N GLN A 165 16.72 13.32 11.16
CA GLN A 165 15.85 13.13 12.31
C GLN A 165 15.44 11.65 12.42
N PRO A 166 15.17 11.14 13.64
CA PRO A 166 14.67 9.79 13.81
C PRO A 166 13.28 9.64 13.20
N LEU A 167 13.00 8.46 12.66
CA LEU A 167 11.68 8.09 12.17
C LEU A 167 10.82 7.55 13.31
N ASP A 168 9.56 7.99 13.33
CA ASP A 168 8.56 7.52 14.28
C ASP A 168 7.42 6.76 13.59
N ARG A 169 6.81 7.38 12.57
CA ARG A 169 5.70 6.79 11.80
C ARG A 169 5.98 6.81 10.31
N ILE A 170 5.62 5.73 9.63
CA ILE A 170 5.70 5.60 8.17
C ILE A 170 4.38 5.07 7.60
N ALA A 171 4.17 5.24 6.30
CA ALA A 171 3.24 4.41 5.54
C ALA A 171 4.04 3.37 4.76
N ILE A 172 3.49 2.18 4.59
CA ILE A 172 4.17 1.09 3.90
C ILE A 172 3.24 0.42 2.91
N THR A 173 3.74 0.22 1.69
CA THR A 173 3.07 -0.59 0.66
C THR A 173 3.64 -2.00 0.59
N ASP A 174 2.80 -2.92 0.11
CA ASP A 174 3.17 -4.30 -0.12
C ASP A 174 2.61 -4.80 -1.49
N PRO A 175 3.13 -5.91 -2.06
CA PRO A 175 2.78 -6.35 -3.41
C PRO A 175 1.37 -6.99 -3.50
N GLY A 176 0.60 -6.96 -2.41
CA GLY A 176 -0.76 -7.49 -2.37
C GLY A 176 -0.85 -9.00 -2.18
N PHE A 177 0.27 -9.72 -2.00
CA PHE A 177 0.24 -11.19 -1.84
C PHE A 177 -0.66 -11.59 -0.68
N GLN A 178 -1.60 -12.51 -0.92
CA GLN A 178 -2.56 -12.95 0.10
C GLN A 178 -1.87 -13.65 1.29
N SER A 179 -0.71 -14.24 1.06
CA SER A 179 0.09 -14.90 2.10
C SER A 179 0.84 -13.91 2.99
N LEU A 180 1.12 -12.69 2.52
CA LEU A 180 1.80 -11.64 3.27
C LEU A 180 0.77 -10.88 4.11
N ASN A 181 0.79 -11.13 5.42
CA ASN A 181 -0.15 -10.55 6.36
C ASN A 181 0.37 -9.20 6.88
N THR A 182 -0.50 -8.20 6.97
CA THR A 182 -0.24 -6.92 7.65
C THR A 182 0.32 -7.12 9.07
N ALA A 183 -0.11 -8.16 9.80
CA ALA A 183 0.43 -8.48 11.11
C ALA A 183 1.94 -8.80 11.09
N THR A 184 2.43 -9.46 10.04
CA THR A 184 3.86 -9.75 9.84
C THR A 184 4.64 -8.46 9.59
N ILE A 185 4.11 -7.58 8.73
CA ILE A 185 4.72 -6.26 8.44
C ILE A 185 4.76 -5.39 9.71
N ASN A 186 3.65 -5.30 10.44
CA ASN A 186 3.58 -4.55 11.70
C ASN A 186 4.53 -5.10 12.76
N ALA A 187 4.69 -6.42 12.84
CA ALA A 187 5.68 -7.05 13.71
C ALA A 187 7.12 -6.66 13.34
N ALA A 188 7.44 -6.58 12.04
CA ALA A 188 8.75 -6.17 11.55
C ALA A 188 9.02 -4.68 11.86
N LEU A 189 8.01 -3.82 11.70
CA LEU A 189 8.10 -2.41 12.07
C LEU A 189 8.35 -2.22 13.58
N ARG A 190 7.64 -2.98 14.43
CA ARG A 190 7.83 -2.96 15.89
C ARG A 190 9.26 -3.34 16.30
N MET A 191 9.92 -4.26 15.60
CA MET A 191 11.34 -4.60 15.85
C MET A 191 12.28 -3.42 15.62
N LEU A 192 11.86 -2.42 14.84
CA LEU A 192 12.61 -1.23 14.49
C LEU A 192 12.12 0.02 15.22
N ASP A 193 11.26 -0.12 16.23
CA ASP A 193 10.58 0.99 16.91
C ASP A 193 9.82 1.92 15.94
N LEU A 194 9.36 1.39 14.80
CA LEU A 194 8.55 2.12 13.82
C LEU A 194 7.07 1.84 14.04
N ARG A 195 6.27 2.90 13.91
CA ARG A 195 4.81 2.85 13.87
C ARG A 195 4.31 3.04 12.43
N THR A 196 3.09 2.59 12.15
CA THR A 196 2.49 2.72 10.81
C THR A 196 1.29 3.66 10.83
N TRP A 197 1.11 4.43 9.75
CA TRP A 197 -0.12 5.17 9.43
C TRP A 197 -1.20 4.28 8.80
N VAL A 198 -0.83 3.08 8.34
CA VAL A 198 -1.75 2.14 7.69
C VAL A 198 -2.48 1.33 8.76
N GLY A 199 -3.81 1.34 8.73
CA GLY A 199 -4.65 0.64 9.70
C GLY A 199 -4.72 1.29 11.10
N ASP A 200 -4.29 2.55 11.23
CA ASP A 200 -4.33 3.29 12.50
C ASP A 200 -5.75 3.77 12.87
N SER A 201 -6.67 3.77 11.92
CA SER A 201 -8.06 4.20 12.04
C SER A 201 -9.03 3.21 11.39
N GLY A 202 -10.30 3.29 11.80
CA GLY A 202 -11.39 2.56 11.16
C GLY A 202 -11.82 3.14 9.82
N TYR A 203 -11.47 4.39 9.50
CA TYR A 203 -11.91 5.07 8.28
C TYR A 203 -10.90 5.03 7.13
N TYR A 204 -9.64 4.80 7.44
CA TYR A 204 -8.58 4.75 6.45
C TYR A 204 -8.21 3.32 6.07
N THR A 205 -7.38 3.18 5.04
CA THR A 205 -6.92 1.88 4.56
C THR A 205 -6.27 1.05 5.67
N ARG A 206 -6.69 -0.21 5.77
CA ARG A 206 -6.08 -1.21 6.67
C ARG A 206 -4.86 -1.88 6.06
N ARG A 207 -4.70 -1.78 4.74
CA ARG A 207 -3.60 -2.35 3.98
C ARG A 207 -3.41 -1.51 2.73
N LEU A 208 -2.24 -0.90 2.59
CA LEU A 208 -1.91 -0.12 1.42
C LEU A 208 -1.14 -1.03 0.44
N VAL A 209 -1.75 -1.38 -0.69
CA VAL A 209 -1.09 -2.21 -1.70
C VAL A 209 -0.39 -1.34 -2.76
N GLU A 210 0.60 -1.91 -3.44
CA GLU A 210 1.41 -1.21 -4.46
C GLU A 210 0.53 -0.49 -5.50
N GLY A 211 -0.51 -1.17 -6.03
CA GLY A 211 -1.40 -0.64 -7.06
C GLY A 211 -2.13 0.63 -6.64
N ASP A 212 -2.69 0.64 -5.44
CA ASP A 212 -3.44 1.77 -4.87
C ASP A 212 -2.52 2.97 -4.63
N ALA A 213 -1.32 2.71 -4.11
CA ALA A 213 -0.34 3.77 -3.90
C ALA A 213 0.17 4.36 -5.22
N VAL A 214 0.44 3.53 -6.24
CA VAL A 214 0.81 4.02 -7.58
C VAL A 214 -0.33 4.82 -8.21
N TYR A 215 -1.59 4.40 -8.01
CA TYR A 215 -2.77 5.10 -8.48
C TYR A 215 -2.88 6.49 -7.84
N ALA A 216 -2.74 6.58 -6.51
CA ALA A 216 -2.67 7.84 -5.76
C ALA A 216 -1.50 8.72 -6.21
N ALA A 217 -0.30 8.15 -6.35
CA ALA A 217 0.89 8.88 -6.76
C ALA A 217 0.75 9.48 -8.17
N SER A 218 -0.06 8.85 -9.02
CA SER A 218 -0.38 9.30 -10.37
C SER A 218 -1.44 10.41 -10.39
N GLY A 219 -1.91 10.85 -9.22
CA GLY A 219 -2.92 11.89 -9.07
C GLY A 219 -4.36 11.41 -9.22
N TYR A 220 -4.59 10.11 -9.34
CA TYR A 220 -5.93 9.54 -9.47
C TYR A 220 -6.53 9.20 -8.11
N GLY A 221 -7.85 9.22 -8.02
CA GLY A 221 -8.59 8.82 -6.83
C GLY A 221 -8.25 9.63 -5.57
N LEU A 222 -7.74 10.85 -5.73
CA LEU A 222 -7.42 11.76 -4.64
C LEU A 222 -8.57 12.74 -4.41
N CYS A 223 -9.15 12.70 -3.22
CA CYS A 223 -10.10 13.73 -2.79
C CYS A 223 -9.39 15.10 -2.65
N PRO A 224 -9.92 16.18 -3.25
CA PRO A 224 -9.41 17.54 -3.05
C PRO A 224 -9.61 18.02 -1.60
N GLU A 225 -10.77 17.70 -1.01
CA GLU A 225 -11.16 18.11 0.34
C GLU A 225 -10.86 17.03 1.39
N TYR A 226 -9.68 16.39 1.31
CA TYR A 226 -9.28 15.27 2.19
C TYR A 226 -9.23 15.59 3.69
N GLN A 227 -9.32 16.87 4.07
CA GLN A 227 -9.45 17.31 5.46
C GLN A 227 -10.85 17.02 6.03
N ASP A 228 -11.87 16.96 5.17
CA ASP A 228 -13.20 16.48 5.50
C ASP A 228 -13.38 15.06 4.93
N LEU A 229 -13.09 14.08 5.79
CA LEU A 229 -13.23 12.66 5.47
C LEU A 229 -14.62 12.31 4.93
N PHE A 230 -15.69 12.91 5.46
CA PHE A 230 -17.06 12.57 5.07
C PHE A 230 -17.39 13.13 3.70
N HIS A 231 -16.91 14.34 3.40
CA HIS A 231 -17.05 14.91 2.06
C HIS A 231 -16.38 14.01 1.01
N CYS A 232 -15.19 13.46 1.30
CA CYS A 232 -14.52 12.54 0.39
C CYS A 232 -15.29 11.23 0.19
N MET A 233 -15.84 10.67 1.28
CA MET A 233 -16.67 9.46 1.17
C MET A 233 -17.89 9.70 0.29
N ASP A 234 -18.54 10.85 0.41
CA ASP A 234 -19.70 11.23 -0.40
C ASP A 234 -19.31 11.48 -1.86
N GLU A 235 -18.18 12.18 -2.12
CA GLU A 235 -17.65 12.42 -3.47
C GLU A 235 -17.46 11.10 -4.23
N PHE A 236 -16.88 10.08 -3.58
CA PHE A 236 -16.60 8.81 -4.24
C PHE A 236 -17.76 7.83 -4.26
N ALA A 237 -18.78 7.98 -3.39
CA ALA A 237 -19.95 7.10 -3.37
C ALA A 237 -20.76 7.13 -4.69
N GLU A 238 -20.69 8.23 -5.43
CA GLU A 238 -21.37 8.40 -6.72
C GLU A 238 -20.46 8.12 -7.93
N THR A 239 -19.16 7.89 -7.71
CA THR A 239 -18.21 7.63 -8.79
C THR A 239 -18.31 6.19 -9.28
N PRO A 240 -18.25 5.95 -10.61
CA PRO A 240 -18.25 4.59 -11.13
C PRO A 240 -16.98 3.86 -10.69
N ASP A 241 -17.10 2.56 -10.40
CA ASP A 241 -15.98 1.71 -10.01
C ASP A 241 -14.85 1.76 -11.05
N ARG A 242 -13.62 1.68 -10.55
CA ARG A 242 -12.42 1.69 -11.39
C ARG A 242 -11.71 0.36 -11.27
N THR A 243 -11.49 -0.25 -12.43
CA THR A 243 -10.59 -1.38 -12.57
C THR A 243 -9.21 -0.87 -12.97
N VAL A 244 -8.22 -1.13 -12.13
CA VAL A 244 -6.84 -0.69 -12.31
C VAL A 244 -5.97 -1.92 -12.56
N LEU A 245 -5.27 -1.96 -13.69
CA LEU A 245 -4.21 -2.93 -13.94
C LEU A 245 -2.86 -2.28 -13.60
N LEU A 246 -2.21 -2.79 -12.57
CA LEU A 246 -0.81 -2.50 -12.27
C LEU A 246 0.06 -3.55 -12.96
N VAL A 247 1.10 -3.10 -13.67
CA VAL A 247 2.18 -3.96 -14.17
C VAL A 247 3.51 -3.46 -13.63
N SER A 248 4.15 -4.28 -12.80
CA SER A 248 5.48 -4.04 -12.26
C SER A 248 6.51 -4.87 -13.02
N TYR A 249 7.44 -4.22 -13.73
CA TYR A 249 8.49 -4.90 -14.47
C TYR A 249 9.86 -4.65 -13.86
N ASN A 250 10.51 -5.72 -13.43
CA ASN A 250 11.76 -5.67 -12.66
C ASN A 250 12.86 -6.50 -13.32
N ARG A 251 14.06 -6.47 -12.73
CA ARG A 251 15.21 -7.22 -13.26
C ARG A 251 15.05 -8.73 -13.21
N ASN A 252 14.36 -9.26 -12.21
CA ASN A 252 14.25 -10.70 -11.96
C ASN A 252 12.81 -11.25 -12.09
N LEU A 253 11.80 -10.41 -12.34
CA LEU A 253 10.42 -10.86 -12.48
C LEU A 253 9.51 -9.86 -13.21
N LEU A 254 8.41 -10.40 -13.72
CA LEU A 254 7.19 -9.67 -14.06
C LEU A 254 6.15 -9.90 -12.95
N TYR A 255 5.56 -8.82 -12.46
CA TYR A 255 4.42 -8.85 -11.55
C TYR A 255 3.29 -8.02 -12.16
N ALA A 256 2.07 -8.55 -12.14
CA ALA A 256 0.89 -7.80 -12.54
C ALA A 256 -0.26 -8.08 -11.56
N SER A 257 -1.09 -7.08 -11.33
CA SER A 257 -2.27 -7.21 -10.48
C SER A 257 -3.42 -6.36 -11.01
N ILE A 258 -4.63 -6.87 -10.78
CA ILE A 258 -5.86 -6.11 -10.99
C ILE A 258 -6.45 -5.79 -9.63
N ALA A 259 -6.60 -4.50 -9.36
CA ALA A 259 -7.35 -3.99 -8.23
C ALA A 259 -8.70 -3.48 -8.74
N GLU A 260 -9.76 -3.85 -8.01
CA GLU A 260 -11.10 -3.28 -8.20
C GLU A 260 -11.40 -2.39 -7.01
N GLY A 261 -11.39 -1.08 -7.24
CA GLY A 261 -11.79 -0.12 -6.23
C GLY A 261 -13.30 -0.15 -6.07
N LEU A 262 -13.79 -0.55 -4.89
CA LEU A 262 -15.20 -0.41 -4.50
C LEU A 262 -15.65 1.07 -4.49
N THR A 263 -14.68 1.99 -4.54
CA THR A 263 -14.83 3.42 -4.74
C THR A 263 -13.70 3.86 -5.67
N SER A 264 -13.88 4.87 -6.53
CA SER A 264 -12.78 5.41 -7.37
C SER A 264 -11.61 6.03 -6.55
N GLU A 265 -11.65 5.90 -5.22
CA GLU A 265 -10.73 6.45 -4.26
C GLU A 265 -9.45 5.62 -4.15
N ALA A 266 -8.29 6.26 -4.29
CA ALA A 266 -7.00 5.58 -4.27
C ALA A 266 -6.59 5.08 -2.88
N LEU A 267 -7.07 5.72 -1.81
CA LEU A 267 -6.67 5.46 -0.44
C LEU A 267 -7.84 4.92 0.39
N SER A 268 -8.74 4.19 -0.29
CA SER A 268 -9.97 3.65 0.27
C SER A 268 -9.71 2.73 1.46
N ARG A 269 -10.68 2.67 2.37
CA ARG A 269 -10.68 1.74 3.51
C ARG A 269 -10.59 0.28 3.08
N LEU A 270 -11.23 -0.05 1.96
CA LEU A 270 -11.35 -1.40 1.44
C LEU A 270 -10.56 -1.50 0.13
N THR A 271 -9.50 -2.28 0.17
CA THR A 271 -8.64 -2.55 -0.98
C THR A 271 -8.76 -4.03 -1.30
N SER A 272 -9.19 -4.37 -2.51
CA SER A 272 -9.28 -5.75 -2.96
C SER A 272 -8.40 -5.95 -4.19
N VAL A 273 -7.45 -6.89 -4.08
CA VAL A 273 -6.69 -7.34 -5.24
C VAL A 273 -7.37 -8.60 -5.76
N GLU A 274 -8.10 -8.45 -6.86
CA GLU A 274 -8.97 -9.49 -7.42
C GLU A 274 -8.16 -10.56 -8.16
N ALA A 275 -7.10 -10.15 -8.85
CA ALA A 275 -6.26 -11.05 -9.61
C ALA A 275 -4.79 -10.64 -9.55
N GLN A 276 -3.88 -11.62 -9.53
CA GLN A 276 -2.44 -11.42 -9.50
C GLN A 276 -1.74 -12.44 -10.37
N LEU A 277 -0.65 -11.99 -11.00
CA LEU A 277 0.26 -12.79 -11.79
C LEU A 277 1.69 -12.44 -11.36
N VAL A 278 2.50 -13.46 -11.09
CA VAL A 278 3.92 -13.31 -10.79
C VAL A 278 4.69 -14.34 -11.62
N ASP A 279 5.61 -13.88 -12.46
CA ASP A 279 6.47 -14.74 -13.27
C ASP A 279 7.94 -14.32 -13.12
N TYR A 280 8.70 -15.14 -12.37
CA TYR A 280 10.13 -14.97 -12.14
C TYR A 280 10.99 -15.34 -13.38
N GLU A 281 10.39 -15.93 -14.41
CA GLU A 281 11.10 -16.31 -15.64
C GLU A 281 11.04 -15.22 -16.72
N LEU A 282 10.44 -14.07 -16.40
CA LEU A 282 10.28 -12.92 -17.32
C LEU A 282 11.09 -11.69 -16.92
N GLY A 283 11.92 -11.76 -15.87
CA GLY A 283 12.80 -10.66 -15.50
C GLY A 283 13.76 -10.22 -16.61
N LEU A 284 14.07 -8.93 -16.65
CA LEU A 284 14.98 -8.34 -17.63
C LEU A 284 16.37 -9.01 -17.67
N ASP A 285 16.91 -9.46 -16.53
CA ASP A 285 18.24 -10.07 -16.43
C ASP A 285 18.34 -11.39 -17.23
N LEU A 286 17.20 -12.05 -17.49
CA LEU A 286 17.14 -13.28 -18.29
C LEU A 286 17.35 -13.04 -19.80
N LEU A 287 17.36 -11.79 -20.25
CA LEU A 287 17.70 -11.43 -21.64
C LEU A 287 19.10 -11.88 -22.05
N LEU A 288 20.03 -11.98 -21.11
CA LEU A 288 21.40 -12.42 -21.39
C LEU A 288 21.53 -13.94 -21.49
N GLU A 289 20.58 -14.68 -20.92
CA GLU A 289 20.67 -16.14 -20.76
C GLU A 289 19.79 -16.91 -21.75
N LYS A 290 18.67 -16.31 -22.18
CA LYS A 290 17.64 -16.97 -22.99
C LYS A 290 17.56 -16.40 -24.40
N ASP A 291 16.86 -17.13 -25.27
CA ASP A 291 16.45 -16.61 -26.58
C ASP A 291 15.57 -15.38 -26.36
N GLU A 292 16.12 -14.23 -26.74
CA GLU A 292 15.49 -12.92 -26.57
C GLU A 292 14.09 -12.89 -27.22
N ALA A 293 13.92 -13.46 -28.41
CA ALA A 293 12.63 -13.45 -29.11
C ALA A 293 11.58 -14.23 -28.32
N ALA A 294 11.93 -15.42 -27.84
CA ALA A 294 11.04 -16.25 -27.05
C ALA A 294 10.66 -15.61 -25.71
N LEU A 295 11.58 -14.87 -25.07
CA LEU A 295 11.28 -14.14 -23.83
C LEU A 295 10.22 -13.06 -24.06
N TRP A 296 10.41 -12.24 -25.11
CA TRP A 296 9.49 -11.16 -25.43
C TRP A 296 8.12 -11.67 -25.90
N ASP A 297 8.06 -12.77 -26.66
CA ASP A 297 6.80 -13.43 -27.05
C ASP A 297 6.04 -13.95 -25.83
N ARG A 298 6.76 -14.53 -24.85
CA ARG A 298 6.16 -14.97 -23.59
C ARG A 298 5.68 -13.77 -22.77
N LEU A 299 6.46 -12.69 -22.69
CA LEU A 299 6.07 -11.47 -22.00
C LEU A 299 4.79 -10.88 -22.58
N HIS A 300 4.70 -10.76 -23.91
CA HIS A 300 3.50 -10.33 -24.62
C HIS A 300 2.29 -11.19 -24.23
N SER A 301 2.44 -12.51 -24.26
CA SER A 301 1.36 -13.44 -23.91
C SER A 301 0.91 -13.30 -22.46
N GLN A 302 1.85 -13.10 -21.54
CA GLN A 302 1.60 -13.03 -20.09
C GLN A 302 0.90 -11.73 -19.68
N LEU A 303 1.27 -10.61 -20.31
CA LEU A 303 0.59 -9.31 -20.10
C LEU A 303 -0.89 -9.33 -20.49
N GLN A 304 -1.30 -10.27 -21.35
CA GLN A 304 -2.69 -10.40 -21.79
C GLN A 304 -3.54 -11.33 -20.92
N ILE A 305 -2.94 -12.11 -20.01
CA ILE A 305 -3.68 -13.11 -19.23
C ILE A 305 -4.72 -12.45 -18.33
N LEU A 306 -4.28 -11.61 -17.37
CA LEU A 306 -5.20 -11.00 -16.42
C LEU A 306 -6.27 -10.14 -17.11
N PRO A 307 -5.94 -9.26 -18.07
CA PRO A 307 -6.95 -8.46 -18.75
C PRO A 307 -7.98 -9.25 -19.57
N ARG A 308 -7.63 -10.44 -20.08
CA ARG A 308 -8.56 -11.29 -20.84
C ARG A 308 -9.48 -12.11 -19.94
N GLU A 309 -8.96 -12.53 -18.79
CA GLU A 309 -9.70 -13.36 -17.84
C GLU A 309 -10.61 -12.52 -16.93
N PHE A 310 -10.29 -11.24 -16.74
CA PHE A 310 -11.08 -10.34 -15.92
C PHE A 310 -12.34 -9.84 -16.66
N GLU A 311 -13.49 -9.91 -16.00
CA GLU A 311 -14.79 -9.61 -16.65
C GLU A 311 -15.01 -8.11 -16.88
N ASN A 312 -14.43 -7.25 -16.03
CA ASN A 312 -14.66 -5.80 -16.06
C ASN A 312 -13.61 -5.08 -16.93
N PRO A 313 -14.00 -4.03 -17.67
CA PRO A 313 -13.09 -3.30 -18.53
C PRO A 313 -12.04 -2.55 -17.70
N ILE A 314 -10.78 -2.70 -18.09
CA ILE A 314 -9.68 -1.96 -17.45
C ILE A 314 -9.84 -0.48 -17.75
N THR A 315 -9.92 0.32 -16.69
CA THR A 315 -10.08 1.78 -16.78
C THR A 315 -8.75 2.52 -16.71
N HIS A 316 -7.77 1.98 -15.99
CA HIS A 316 -6.45 2.57 -15.80
C HIS A 316 -5.35 1.51 -15.96
N LEU A 317 -4.27 1.91 -16.63
CA LEU A 317 -3.05 1.13 -16.78
C LEU A 317 -1.93 1.85 -16.04
N LEU A 318 -1.35 1.19 -15.04
CA LEU A 318 -0.27 1.75 -14.24
C LEU A 318 0.97 0.89 -14.39
N LEU A 319 2.13 1.56 -14.38
CA LEU A 319 3.43 0.92 -14.44
C LEU A 319 4.23 1.17 -13.17
N ALA A 320 4.88 0.13 -12.68
CA ALA A 320 5.84 0.17 -11.59
C ALA A 320 7.08 -0.66 -11.91
N GLY A 321 8.10 -0.59 -11.07
CA GLY A 321 9.29 -1.42 -11.20
C GLY A 321 10.44 -0.75 -11.95
N GLU A 322 11.65 -1.18 -11.61
CA GLU A 322 12.90 -0.56 -12.08
C GLU A 322 13.17 -0.70 -13.58
N SER A 323 12.55 -1.70 -14.21
CA SER A 323 12.73 -2.02 -15.62
C SER A 323 11.55 -1.53 -16.47
N ALA A 324 10.52 -0.93 -15.88
CA ALA A 324 9.32 -0.53 -16.61
C ALA A 324 9.53 0.59 -17.63
N THR A 325 10.64 1.34 -17.53
CA THR A 325 11.03 2.34 -18.54
C THR A 325 11.80 1.73 -19.72
N HIS A 326 12.07 0.41 -19.72
CA HIS A 326 12.81 -0.25 -20.79
C HIS A 326 12.05 -0.12 -22.14
N PRO A 327 12.66 0.47 -23.20
CA PRO A 327 11.94 0.82 -24.42
C PRO A 327 11.22 -0.34 -25.10
N ARG A 328 11.85 -1.52 -25.11
CA ARG A 328 11.28 -2.74 -25.69
C ARG A 328 10.12 -3.29 -24.88
N PHE A 329 10.18 -3.18 -23.55
CA PHE A 329 9.07 -3.55 -22.68
C PHE A 329 7.88 -2.63 -22.93
N LEU A 330 8.10 -1.31 -22.97
CA LEU A 330 7.04 -0.34 -23.25
C LEU A 330 6.39 -0.55 -24.62
N ALA A 331 7.17 -0.94 -25.64
CA ALA A 331 6.62 -1.28 -26.96
C ALA A 331 5.70 -2.50 -26.87
N ILE A 332 6.19 -3.60 -26.29
CA ILE A 332 5.42 -4.84 -26.13
C ILE A 332 4.16 -4.61 -25.29
N PHE A 333 4.27 -3.86 -24.20
CA PHE A 333 3.13 -3.57 -23.35
C PHE A 333 2.07 -2.72 -24.08
N ARG A 334 2.47 -1.69 -24.85
CA ARG A 334 1.52 -0.95 -25.70
C ARG A 334 0.84 -1.84 -26.72
N ASP A 335 1.61 -2.67 -27.41
CA ASP A 335 1.10 -3.60 -28.43
C ASP A 335 0.11 -4.57 -27.79
N SER A 336 0.49 -5.22 -26.69
CA SER A 336 -0.36 -6.15 -25.94
C SER A 336 -1.67 -5.52 -25.45
N MET A 337 -1.62 -4.29 -24.95
CA MET A 337 -2.82 -3.59 -24.45
C MET A 337 -3.70 -3.08 -25.59
N SER A 338 -3.13 -2.68 -26.73
CA SER A 338 -3.88 -2.20 -27.89
C SER A 338 -4.75 -3.29 -28.55
N GLU A 339 -4.36 -4.56 -28.40
CA GLU A 339 -5.16 -5.70 -28.85
C GLU A 339 -6.40 -5.95 -27.97
N LEU A 340 -6.40 -5.45 -26.74
CA LEU A 340 -7.41 -5.76 -25.73
C LEU A 340 -8.34 -4.59 -25.45
N LEU A 341 -7.82 -3.37 -25.46
CA LEU A 341 -8.56 -2.17 -25.06
C LEU A 341 -9.04 -1.39 -26.29
N PRO A 342 -10.29 -0.91 -26.29
CA PRO A 342 -10.79 -0.07 -27.36
C PRO A 342 -10.18 1.33 -27.27
N GLY A 343 -9.21 1.63 -28.13
CA GLY A 343 -8.64 2.97 -28.29
C GLY A 343 -7.12 3.05 -28.14
N PRO A 344 -6.53 4.24 -28.32
CA PRO A 344 -5.10 4.42 -28.14
C PRO A 344 -4.72 4.27 -26.66
N VAL A 345 -3.75 3.39 -26.40
CA VAL A 345 -3.18 3.18 -25.06
C VAL A 345 -2.17 4.29 -24.78
N ASN A 346 -2.58 5.30 -24.01
CA ASN A 346 -1.65 6.34 -23.55
C ASN A 346 -1.00 5.89 -22.23
N ILE A 347 0.31 5.66 -22.27
CA ILE A 347 1.11 5.35 -21.08
C ILE A 347 1.85 6.63 -20.71
N GLU A 348 1.31 7.35 -19.74
CA GLU A 348 1.96 8.52 -19.19
C GLU A 348 2.70 8.13 -17.92
N LEU A 349 4.03 8.16 -17.97
CA LEU A 349 4.89 7.97 -16.81
C LEU A 349 5.02 9.31 -16.08
N ALA A 350 4.07 9.60 -15.18
CA ALA A 350 4.07 10.83 -14.40
C ALA A 350 5.26 10.93 -13.41
N MET A 351 5.89 9.80 -13.09
CA MET A 351 7.01 9.71 -12.15
C MET A 351 7.92 8.51 -12.46
N ASP A 352 9.03 8.38 -11.73
CA ASP A 352 9.86 7.17 -11.79
C ASP A 352 9.05 5.96 -11.29
N PRO A 353 8.78 4.95 -12.15
CA PRO A 353 8.00 3.77 -11.77
C PRO A 353 8.68 2.95 -10.66
N THR A 354 9.99 3.11 -10.45
CA THR A 354 10.73 2.46 -9.36
C THR A 354 10.24 2.92 -7.99
N PHE A 355 9.88 4.21 -7.87
CA PHE A 355 9.50 4.85 -6.60
C PHE A 355 8.01 5.19 -6.53
N ALA A 356 7.22 4.87 -7.55
CA ALA A 356 5.82 5.31 -7.66
C ALA A 356 4.97 4.87 -6.46
N ALA A 357 5.10 3.62 -6.00
CA ALA A 357 4.37 3.12 -4.84
C ALA A 357 4.82 3.81 -3.54
N ALA A 358 6.13 3.95 -3.30
CA ALA A 358 6.64 4.66 -2.14
C ALA A 358 6.24 6.15 -2.14
N ARG A 359 6.15 6.79 -3.31
CA ARG A 359 5.59 8.15 -3.46
C ARG A 359 4.13 8.21 -3.01
N GLY A 360 3.32 7.25 -3.43
CA GLY A 360 1.92 7.13 -3.00
C GLY A 360 1.77 6.90 -1.50
N ALA A 361 2.62 6.03 -0.93
CA ALA A 361 2.69 5.83 0.51
C ALA A 361 3.11 7.10 1.25
N ALA A 362 4.10 7.84 0.74
CA ALA A 362 4.55 9.10 1.36
C ALA A 362 3.46 10.17 1.30
N LEU A 363 2.71 10.24 0.20
CA LEU A 363 1.51 11.08 0.06
C LEU A 363 0.42 10.70 1.06
N TYR A 364 0.14 9.40 1.23
CA TYR A 364 -0.80 8.92 2.25
C TYR A 364 -0.34 9.32 3.66
N ALA A 365 0.93 9.10 4.01
CA ALA A 365 1.49 9.51 5.29
C ALA A 365 1.38 11.03 5.53
N ARG A 366 1.67 11.84 4.50
CA ARG A 366 1.55 13.30 4.51
C ARG A 366 0.11 13.74 4.81
N ARG A 367 -0.88 13.17 4.11
CA ARG A 367 -2.31 13.45 4.37
C ARG A 367 -2.72 13.05 5.79
N ARG A 368 -2.26 11.90 6.29
CA ARG A 368 -2.54 11.43 7.66
C ARG A 368 -1.90 12.29 8.75
N GLN A 369 -0.85 13.05 8.44
CA GLN A 369 -0.24 14.01 9.36
C GLN A 369 -0.99 15.35 9.41
N GLU A 370 -1.82 15.65 8.40
CA GLU A 370 -2.60 16.89 8.32
C GLU A 370 -4.01 16.73 8.86
N VAL A 371 -4.49 15.48 8.98
CA VAL A 371 -5.88 15.18 9.35
C VAL A 371 -5.90 14.13 10.45
N GLN A 372 -6.71 14.36 11.48
CA GLN A 372 -6.93 13.37 12.52
C GLN A 372 -7.71 12.16 11.99
N SER A 373 -7.60 11.03 12.67
CA SER A 373 -8.16 9.77 12.18
C SER A 373 -9.69 9.76 12.11
N ASP A 374 -10.35 10.40 13.07
CA ASP A 374 -11.77 10.13 13.36
C ASP A 374 -12.58 11.40 13.61
N CYS A 375 -12.05 12.58 13.29
CA CYS A 375 -12.67 13.87 13.55
C CYS A 375 -12.18 14.94 12.57
N VAL A 376 -12.96 16.02 12.45
CA VAL A 376 -12.62 17.21 11.65
C VAL A 376 -12.11 18.30 12.59
N GLU A 377 -10.95 18.87 12.27
CA GLU A 377 -10.39 19.97 13.05
C GLU A 377 -11.17 21.27 12.81
N GLY A 378 -11.40 22.04 13.88
CA GLY A 378 -11.93 23.39 13.76
C GLY A 378 -10.93 24.35 13.12
N SER A 379 -11.43 25.45 12.54
CA SER A 379 -10.59 26.48 11.91
C SER A 379 -9.57 27.11 12.86
N GLU A 380 -9.85 27.12 14.16
CA GLU A 380 -8.97 27.60 15.23
C GLU A 380 -7.66 26.80 15.35
N CYS A 381 -7.62 25.56 14.86
CA CYS A 381 -6.43 24.73 14.92
C CYS A 381 -5.27 25.29 14.10
N GLU A 382 -5.56 25.97 12.99
CA GLU A 382 -4.50 26.60 12.20
C GLU A 382 -3.93 27.84 12.90
N GLU A 383 -4.75 28.62 13.61
CA GLU A 383 -4.27 29.73 14.43
C GLU A 383 -3.36 29.24 15.56
N MET A 384 -3.73 28.13 16.21
CA MET A 384 -2.88 27.49 17.22
C MET A 384 -1.55 27.03 16.64
N ARG A 385 -1.55 26.36 15.48
CA ARG A 385 -0.32 25.93 14.80
C ARG A 385 0.56 27.10 14.40
N MET A 386 -0.02 28.20 13.91
CA MET A 386 0.74 29.42 13.62
C MET A 386 1.42 29.97 14.89
N HIS A 387 0.74 29.99 16.03
CA HIS A 387 1.35 30.40 17.29
C HIS A 387 2.48 29.48 17.75
N GLU A 388 2.32 28.16 17.61
CA GLU A 388 3.37 27.18 17.92
C GLU A 388 4.62 27.39 17.06
N ARG A 389 4.45 27.57 15.74
CA ARG A 389 5.56 27.83 14.80
C ARG A 389 6.35 29.09 15.19
N LEU A 390 5.64 30.18 15.51
CA LEU A 390 6.27 31.44 15.94
C LEU A 390 7.06 31.27 17.24
N TYR A 391 6.50 30.52 18.20
CA TYR A 391 7.17 30.26 19.47
C TYR A 391 8.42 29.39 19.29
N THR A 392 8.36 28.32 18.49
CA THR A 392 9.52 27.47 18.19
C THR A 392 10.62 28.24 17.48
N SER A 393 10.29 29.05 16.47
CA SER A 393 11.27 29.88 15.77
C SER A 393 11.98 30.86 16.72
N ALA A 394 11.23 31.55 17.59
CA ALA A 394 11.83 32.46 18.58
C ALA A 394 12.76 31.73 19.57
N GLN A 395 12.42 30.50 19.95
CA GLN A 395 13.23 29.69 20.86
C GLN A 395 14.54 29.23 20.21
N GLU A 396 14.50 28.87 18.92
CA GLU A 396 15.69 28.49 18.15
C GLU A 396 16.64 29.68 17.94
N ASP A 397 16.11 30.87 17.63
CA ASP A 397 16.90 32.10 17.50
C ASP A 397 17.63 32.46 18.81
N MET A 398 16.93 32.36 19.94
CA MET A 398 17.54 32.57 21.27
C MET A 398 18.62 31.54 21.57
N ARG A 399 18.43 30.28 21.16
CA ARG A 399 19.43 29.21 21.34
C ARG A 399 20.66 29.44 20.48
N SER A 400 20.48 29.79 19.20
CA SER A 400 21.58 30.10 18.27
C SER A 400 22.40 31.30 18.75
N THR A 401 21.74 32.36 19.22
CA THR A 401 22.41 33.54 19.79
C THR A 401 23.25 33.18 21.02
N ARG A 402 22.74 32.29 21.88
CA ARG A 402 23.47 31.83 23.07
C ARG A 402 24.68 30.97 22.73
N GLU A 403 24.62 30.20 21.65
CA GLU A 403 25.75 29.41 21.15
C GLU A 403 26.82 30.30 20.48
N TYR A 404 26.42 31.37 19.76
CA TYR A 404 27.36 32.33 19.18
C TYR A 404 28.12 33.17 20.23
N LEU A 405 27.50 33.43 21.39
CA LEU A 405 28.11 34.19 22.49
C LEU A 405 29.03 33.34 23.40
N ARG A 406 29.11 32.02 23.18
CA ARG A 406 30.02 31.12 23.90
C ARG A 406 31.25 30.83 23.05
#